data_AF-A0A963NQA1-F1
#
_entry.id   AF-A0A963NQA1-F1
#
_cell.length_a   1.000
_cell.length_b   1.000
_cell.length_c   1.000
_cell.angle_alpha   90.00
_cell.angle_beta   90.00
_cell.angle_gamma   90.00
#
_symmetry.space_group_name_H-M   'P 1'
#
loop_
_entity.id
_entity.type
_entity.pdbx_description
1 polymer ?
#
loop_
_entity_poly.entity_id
_entity_poly.type
_entity_poly.pdbx_seq_one_letter_code
_entity_poly.pdbx_strand_id
1 'polypeptide(L)'
;MRITTILIGICALVLSQSGFANDVKLRGKPSNTEFSGKDASQKATVEKSFSDNDAIYGIVAGEDTNDPCYLKVNFRDVTTGATSAKTYNECDGHKEGDLETLTLPDGAFATGVRVCLNNDEDKIKGIQLIGNYGGCLLGAESVSVVPPDCSAVVRISGHEYRLCNTDQPAYITRSCSTEIGPSFERANCVGKNTGKPDSDWEKTVKCPPGHVATG
;
A
#
# COMPACT_ATOMS: atom_id res chain seq x y z
N MET A 1 27.24 7.02 -4.96
CA MET A 1 26.26 6.04 -5.46
C MET A 1 24.92 6.43 -4.88
N ARG A 2 23.87 6.53 -5.70
CA ARG A 2 22.60 7.21 -5.39
C ARG A 2 21.59 6.18 -4.84
N ILE A 3 20.84 6.54 -3.81
CA ILE A 3 19.80 5.71 -3.19
C ILE A 3 18.59 6.61 -2.93
N THR A 4 17.39 6.07 -3.11
CA THR A 4 16.09 6.76 -2.95
C THR A 4 15.47 6.32 -1.61
N THR A 5 15.18 7.27 -0.72
CA THR A 5 14.55 7.01 0.59
C THR A 5 13.05 7.24 0.48
N ILE A 6 12.25 6.26 0.89
CA ILE A 6 10.78 6.38 0.95
C ILE A 6 10.39 6.42 2.44
N LEU A 7 9.93 7.58 2.92
CA LEU A 7 9.10 7.60 4.14
C LEU A 7 7.78 6.96 3.75
N ILE A 8 7.39 5.89 4.45
CA ILE A 8 6.06 5.33 4.28
C ILE A 8 5.41 5.36 5.64
N GLY A 9 4.55 6.36 5.86
CA GLY A 9 3.55 6.28 6.91
C GLY A 9 3.66 7.38 7.93
N ILE A 10 3.14 8.54 7.55
CA ILE A 10 2.35 9.38 8.42
C ILE A 10 1.01 8.68 8.70
N CYS A 11 0.67 8.48 9.97
CA CYS A 11 -0.64 7.91 10.35
C CYS A 11 -1.62 8.99 10.84
N ALA A 12 -2.89 8.91 10.43
CA ALA A 12 -3.98 9.78 10.89
C ALA A 12 -5.19 8.98 11.38
N LEU A 13 -5.87 9.46 12.43
CA LEU A 13 -7.01 8.81 13.08
C LEU A 13 -8.29 9.00 12.26
N VAL A 14 -9.05 7.92 12.05
CA VAL A 14 -10.37 7.99 11.42
C VAL A 14 -11.44 8.08 12.52
N LEU A 15 -12.29 9.10 12.49
CA LEU A 15 -13.44 9.23 13.40
C LEU A 15 -14.71 9.52 12.61
N SER A 16 -15.80 8.83 12.92
CA SER A 16 -17.14 9.19 12.47
C SER A 16 -17.84 10.07 13.53
N GLN A 17 -18.52 11.14 13.10
CA GLN A 17 -19.47 11.84 13.96
C GLN A 17 -20.88 11.32 13.65
N SER A 18 -21.62 10.93 14.69
CA SER A 18 -22.99 10.47 14.56
C SER A 18 -23.93 11.65 14.30
N GLY A 19 -24.36 11.81 13.05
CA GLY A 19 -25.36 12.79 12.62
C GLY A 19 -25.45 12.81 11.10
N PHE A 20 -26.63 12.53 10.54
CA PHE A 20 -26.88 12.34 9.12
C PHE A 20 -26.26 13.45 8.24
N ALA A 21 -25.55 13.04 7.18
CA ALA A 21 -24.60 13.77 6.31
C ALA A 21 -23.13 13.74 6.81
N ASN A 22 -22.49 12.58 6.60
CA ASN A 22 -21.17 12.24 7.15
C ASN A 22 -20.03 13.05 6.51
N ASP A 23 -19.48 14.02 7.23
CA ASP A 23 -18.18 14.61 6.97
C ASP A 23 -17.10 13.67 7.57
N VAL A 24 -16.79 12.56 6.88
CA VAL A 24 -15.69 11.65 7.27
C VAL A 24 -14.39 12.36 6.95
N LYS A 25 -13.60 12.70 7.97
CA LYS A 25 -12.29 13.36 7.82
C LYS A 25 -11.24 12.62 8.60
N LEU A 26 -10.00 12.64 8.11
CA LEU A 26 -8.88 12.22 8.92
C LEU A 26 -8.66 13.29 10.00
N ARG A 27 -8.43 12.85 11.23
CA ARG A 27 -8.15 13.72 12.36
C ARG A 27 -6.85 13.32 13.02
N GLY A 28 -6.31 14.21 13.83
CA GLY A 28 -5.05 14.00 14.54
C GLY A 28 -3.88 14.63 13.80
N LYS A 29 -2.69 14.47 14.38
CA LYS A 29 -1.46 14.92 13.76
C LYS A 29 -0.75 13.72 13.16
N PRO A 30 -0.20 13.88 11.95
CA PRO A 30 0.83 13.01 11.44
C PRO A 30 1.81 12.54 12.50
N SER A 31 2.01 11.22 12.60
CA SER A 31 3.14 10.65 13.34
C SER A 31 3.94 9.78 12.40
N ASN A 32 5.26 9.98 12.42
CA ASN A 32 6.18 9.16 11.63
C ASN A 32 6.28 7.77 12.26
N THR A 33 6.28 6.76 11.41
CA THR A 33 6.60 5.40 11.82
C THR A 33 8.11 5.13 11.74
N GLU A 34 8.64 4.17 12.51
CA GLU A 34 10.09 3.97 12.73
C GLU A 34 10.87 3.39 11.53
N PHE A 35 10.35 3.45 10.29
CA PHE A 35 11.09 2.92 9.14
C PHE A 35 12.09 3.95 8.59
N SER A 36 13.38 3.68 8.79
CA SER A 36 14.44 4.18 7.92
C SER A 36 15.28 2.97 7.50
N GLY A 37 15.57 2.84 6.20
CA GLY A 37 16.69 2.00 5.77
C GLY A 37 17.93 2.44 6.55
N LYS A 38 18.73 1.48 7.02
CA LYS A 38 19.99 1.81 7.71
C LYS A 38 20.88 2.63 6.76
N ASP A 39 21.59 3.61 7.32
CA ASP A 39 22.47 4.60 6.64
C ASP A 39 21.82 5.76 5.86
N ALA A 40 20.55 6.10 6.12
CA ALA A 40 19.80 7.23 5.53
C ALA A 40 20.30 8.66 5.88
N SER A 41 21.45 8.84 6.53
CA SER A 41 21.85 10.14 7.11
C SER A 41 22.25 11.24 6.10
N GLN A 42 22.23 10.97 4.78
CA GLN A 42 22.81 11.89 3.77
C GLN A 42 21.85 12.40 2.68
N LYS A 43 20.60 11.92 2.59
CA LYS A 43 19.58 12.49 1.68
C LYS A 43 18.34 12.89 2.44
N ALA A 44 17.72 13.99 2.02
CA ALA A 44 16.42 14.38 2.54
C ALA A 44 15.37 13.35 2.16
N THR A 45 14.66 12.84 3.15
CA THR A 45 13.43 12.08 2.95
C THR A 45 12.47 12.89 2.06
N VAL A 46 11.95 12.28 1.00
CA VAL A 46 10.95 12.92 0.15
C VAL A 46 9.56 12.47 0.60
N GLU A 47 8.73 13.43 0.99
CA GLU A 47 7.38 13.19 1.49
C GLU A 47 6.33 14.00 0.70
N LYS A 48 5.07 13.55 0.75
CA LYS A 48 3.94 14.35 0.30
C LYS A 48 3.51 15.22 1.48
N SER A 49 3.19 16.49 1.22
CA SER A 49 2.55 17.33 2.24
C SER A 49 1.27 16.68 2.73
N PHE A 50 1.11 16.65 4.05
CA PHE A 50 -0.07 16.11 4.70
C PHE A 50 -1.36 16.73 4.14
N SER A 51 -2.39 15.91 4.01
CA SER A 51 -3.74 16.29 3.59
C SER A 51 -4.73 15.70 4.58
N ASP A 52 -5.73 16.47 4.97
CA ASP A 52 -6.74 16.06 5.96
C ASP A 52 -7.66 14.93 5.46
N ASN A 53 -7.60 14.58 4.18
CA ASN A 53 -8.48 13.59 3.58
C ASN A 53 -7.77 12.47 2.81
N ASP A 54 -6.50 12.63 2.44
CA ASP A 54 -5.83 11.65 1.58
C ASP A 54 -5.28 10.47 2.38
N ALA A 55 -5.74 9.27 2.05
CA ALA A 55 -5.18 8.02 2.55
C ALA A 55 -4.59 7.18 1.41
N ILE A 56 -3.47 6.50 1.67
CA ILE A 56 -2.83 5.62 0.70
C ILE A 56 -3.75 4.43 0.43
N TYR A 57 -3.98 4.10 -0.83
CA TYR A 57 -4.69 2.87 -1.23
C TYR A 57 -3.91 2.03 -2.23
N GLY A 58 -2.81 2.54 -2.79
CA GLY A 58 -2.00 1.78 -3.73
C GLY A 58 -0.60 2.33 -3.90
N ILE A 59 0.28 1.47 -4.40
CA ILE A 59 1.67 1.77 -4.74
C ILE A 59 1.96 1.18 -6.12
N VAL A 60 2.65 1.93 -6.97
CA VAL A 60 3.30 1.42 -8.17
C VAL A 60 4.80 1.57 -7.97
N ALA A 61 5.55 0.51 -8.21
CA ALA A 61 7.01 0.54 -8.12
C ALA A 61 7.61 0.05 -9.43
N GLY A 62 8.64 0.76 -9.88
CA GLY A 62 9.42 0.43 -11.06
C GLY A 62 10.89 0.28 -10.68
N GLU A 63 11.51 -0.75 -11.24
CA GLU A 63 12.92 -1.03 -11.03
C GLU A 63 13.53 -1.58 -12.32
N ASP A 64 14.63 -0.95 -12.76
CA ASP A 64 15.54 -1.49 -13.76
C ASP A 64 16.89 -1.80 -13.10
N THR A 65 17.44 -2.98 -13.36
CA THR A 65 18.82 -3.34 -12.93
C THR A 65 19.15 -3.10 -11.46
N ASN A 66 18.42 -3.77 -10.56
CA ASN A 66 18.68 -3.81 -9.12
C ASN A 66 18.59 -2.48 -8.35
N ASP A 67 18.21 -1.37 -8.97
CA ASP A 67 18.08 -0.06 -8.33
C ASP A 67 16.66 0.50 -8.48
N PRO A 68 15.78 0.40 -7.46
CA PRO A 68 14.45 0.97 -7.53
C PRO A 68 14.54 2.49 -7.61
N CYS A 69 14.18 3.01 -8.78
CA CYS A 69 14.28 4.43 -9.08
C CYS A 69 12.91 5.08 -9.35
N TYR A 70 11.84 4.29 -9.40
CA TYR A 70 10.47 4.77 -9.60
C TYR A 70 9.53 4.27 -8.51
N LEU A 71 8.82 5.20 -7.87
CA LEU A 71 7.71 4.92 -6.98
C LEU A 71 6.58 5.90 -7.26
N LYS A 72 5.35 5.41 -7.34
CA LYS A 72 4.14 6.22 -7.33
C LYS A 72 3.23 5.74 -6.23
N VAL A 73 2.88 6.63 -5.31
CA VAL A 73 1.92 6.37 -4.25
C VAL A 73 0.56 6.94 -4.67
N ASN A 74 -0.47 6.10 -4.65
CA ASN A 74 -1.83 6.46 -4.99
C ASN A 74 -2.63 6.73 -3.72
N PHE A 75 -3.30 7.88 -3.70
CA PHE A 75 -4.10 8.36 -2.59
C PHE A 75 -5.57 8.44 -2.98
N ARG A 76 -6.43 8.23 -2.00
CA ARG A 76 -7.87 8.40 -2.13
C ARG A 76 -8.35 9.30 -1.01
N ASP A 77 -9.12 10.32 -1.38
CA ASP A 77 -9.81 11.18 -0.43
C ASP A 77 -10.89 10.35 0.28
N VAL A 78 -10.79 10.23 1.61
CA VAL A 78 -11.68 9.39 2.42
C VAL A 78 -13.12 9.91 2.49
N THR A 79 -13.35 11.17 2.14
CA THR A 79 -14.66 11.83 2.17
C THR A 79 -15.38 11.72 0.83
N THR A 80 -14.66 12.02 -0.26
CA THR A 80 -15.22 12.17 -1.62
C THR A 80 -14.93 10.97 -2.51
N GLY A 81 -13.95 10.13 -2.16
CA GLY A 81 -13.45 9.05 -3.01
C GLY A 81 -12.60 9.52 -4.18
N ALA A 82 -12.34 10.83 -4.31
CA ALA A 82 -11.47 11.37 -5.35
C ALA A 82 -10.06 10.77 -5.24
N THR A 83 -9.45 10.43 -6.37
CA THR A 83 -8.11 9.83 -6.41
C THR A 83 -7.06 10.85 -6.81
N SER A 84 -5.88 10.74 -6.21
CA SER A 84 -4.69 11.50 -6.57
C SER A 84 -3.45 10.60 -6.48
N ALA A 85 -2.32 11.07 -6.98
CA ALA A 85 -1.07 10.32 -6.91
C ALA A 85 0.12 11.24 -6.72
N LYS A 86 1.16 10.71 -6.06
CA LYS A 86 2.48 11.34 -5.96
C LYS A 86 3.51 10.41 -6.55
N THR A 87 4.26 10.93 -7.52
CA THR A 87 5.36 10.20 -8.16
C THR A 87 6.70 10.67 -7.62
N TYR A 88 7.58 9.71 -7.37
CA TYR A 88 8.98 9.84 -7.01
C TYR A 88 9.77 9.11 -8.09
N ASN A 89 10.41 9.86 -8.99
CA ASN A 89 11.19 9.30 -10.09
C ASN A 89 12.61 9.88 -10.00
N GLU A 90 13.57 9.03 -9.65
CA GLU A 90 15.00 9.32 -9.57
C GLU A 90 15.81 8.48 -10.57
N CYS A 91 15.21 8.03 -11.67
CA CYS A 91 15.88 7.12 -12.61
C CYS A 91 17.06 7.74 -13.39
N ASP A 92 17.35 9.03 -13.28
CA ASP A 92 18.56 9.70 -13.83
C ASP A 92 18.98 9.28 -15.26
N GLY A 93 18.00 9.12 -16.16
CA GLY A 93 18.25 8.70 -17.55
C GLY A 93 18.24 7.17 -17.80
N HIS A 94 18.06 6.37 -16.76
CA HIS A 94 17.69 4.96 -16.84
C HIS A 94 16.18 4.80 -17.04
N LYS A 95 15.76 3.64 -17.57
CA LYS A 95 14.33 3.32 -17.71
C LYS A 95 13.76 2.94 -16.34
N GLU A 96 12.46 3.16 -16.15
CA GLU A 96 11.73 2.81 -14.90
C GLU A 96 11.62 1.28 -14.68
N GLY A 97 12.01 0.48 -15.67
CA GLY A 97 11.87 -0.98 -15.66
C GLY A 97 10.42 -1.44 -15.77
N ASP A 98 10.18 -2.72 -15.51
CA ASP A 98 8.81 -3.27 -15.45
C ASP A 98 8.09 -2.68 -14.25
N LEU A 99 6.84 -2.25 -14.41
CA LEU A 99 6.05 -1.63 -13.34
C LEU A 99 5.19 -2.68 -12.62
N GLU A 100 5.30 -2.73 -11.31
CA GLU A 100 4.45 -3.55 -10.44
C GLU A 100 3.46 -2.68 -9.69
N THR A 101 2.19 -3.10 -9.64
CA THR A 101 1.10 -2.33 -9.04
C THR A 101 0.46 -3.11 -7.88
N LEU A 102 0.45 -2.48 -6.71
CA LEU A 102 -0.30 -2.91 -5.54
C LEU A 102 -1.47 -1.97 -5.33
N THR A 103 -2.68 -2.49 -5.35
CA THR A 103 -3.89 -1.71 -5.11
C THR A 103 -4.74 -2.45 -4.10
N LEU A 104 -5.15 -1.74 -3.05
CA LEU A 104 -6.15 -2.21 -2.12
C LEU A 104 -7.55 -2.11 -2.76
N PRO A 105 -8.47 -3.03 -2.42
CA PRO A 105 -9.85 -2.97 -2.90
C PRO A 105 -10.53 -1.65 -2.54
N ASP A 106 -11.62 -1.34 -3.25
CA ASP A 106 -12.38 -0.13 -2.98
C ASP A 106 -12.90 -0.07 -1.54
N GLY A 107 -12.78 1.11 -0.93
CA GLY A 107 -13.12 1.35 0.47
C GLY A 107 -12.08 0.84 1.48
N ALA A 108 -10.98 0.25 1.03
CA ALA A 108 -9.83 -0.10 1.86
C ALA A 108 -8.70 0.92 1.75
N PHE A 109 -8.00 1.11 2.87
CA PHE A 109 -6.88 2.04 3.01
C PHE A 109 -5.70 1.32 3.64
N ALA A 110 -4.50 1.76 3.28
CA ALA A 110 -3.28 1.23 3.86
C ALA A 110 -3.20 1.61 5.33
N THR A 111 -2.95 0.62 6.17
CA THR A 111 -2.71 0.73 7.60
C THR A 111 -1.28 0.35 7.94
N GLY A 112 -0.51 -0.13 6.97
CA GLY A 112 0.89 -0.47 7.16
C GLY A 112 1.56 -0.89 5.87
N VAL A 113 2.85 -1.11 5.97
CA VAL A 113 3.70 -1.59 4.89
C VAL A 113 4.70 -2.60 5.42
N ARG A 114 5.08 -3.54 4.56
CA ARG A 114 6.25 -4.38 4.75
C ARG A 114 7.09 -4.30 3.49
N VAL A 115 8.41 -4.34 3.61
CA VAL A 115 9.30 -4.39 2.45
C VAL A 115 10.21 -5.60 2.54
N CYS A 116 10.70 -6.05 1.39
CA CYS A 116 11.85 -6.92 1.31
C CYS A 116 13.02 -6.16 0.70
N LEU A 117 14.21 -6.38 1.22
CA LEU A 117 15.44 -5.77 0.71
C LEU A 117 16.29 -6.80 -0.06
N ASN A 118 17.30 -6.32 -0.78
CA ASN A 118 18.34 -7.18 -1.35
C ASN A 118 19.30 -7.72 -0.28
N ASN A 119 20.21 -8.60 -0.70
CA ASN A 119 21.26 -9.17 0.16
C ASN A 119 22.12 -8.12 0.88
N ASP A 120 22.33 -6.96 0.25
CA ASP A 120 23.13 -5.87 0.82
C ASP A 120 22.28 -4.96 1.75
N GLU A 121 20.99 -5.28 1.93
CA GLU A 121 20.01 -4.56 2.76
C GLU A 121 19.87 -3.06 2.42
N ASP A 122 20.17 -2.66 1.18
CA ASP A 122 20.22 -1.25 0.76
C ASP A 122 19.22 -0.88 -0.34
N LYS A 123 18.57 -1.87 -0.98
CA LYS A 123 17.60 -1.69 -2.06
C LYS A 123 16.30 -2.47 -1.81
N ILE A 124 15.16 -1.82 -2.04
CA ILE A 124 13.84 -2.47 -1.96
C ILE A 124 13.65 -3.42 -3.15
N LYS A 125 13.26 -4.66 -2.86
CA LYS A 125 12.96 -5.74 -3.83
C LYS A 125 11.53 -6.25 -3.75
N GLY A 126 10.84 -6.00 -2.65
CA GLY A 126 9.45 -6.36 -2.46
C GLY A 126 8.73 -5.33 -1.63
N ILE A 127 7.44 -5.14 -1.91
CA ILE A 127 6.56 -4.31 -1.12
C ILE A 127 5.28 -5.10 -0.85
N GLN A 128 4.78 -5.02 0.37
CA GLN A 128 3.47 -5.47 0.77
C GLN A 128 2.74 -4.28 1.37
N LEU A 129 1.58 -3.96 0.81
CA LEU A 129 0.65 -3.07 1.47
C LEU A 129 -0.20 -3.89 2.44
N ILE A 130 -0.38 -3.38 3.65
CA ILE A 130 -1.30 -3.93 4.62
C ILE A 130 -2.41 -2.90 4.77
N GLY A 131 -3.65 -3.34 4.63
CA GLY A 131 -4.80 -2.46 4.64
C GLY A 131 -6.00 -3.06 5.32
N ASN A 132 -6.96 -2.19 5.59
CA ASN A 132 -8.26 -2.57 6.13
C ASN A 132 -9.35 -1.66 5.55
N TYR A 133 -10.60 -2.11 5.59
CA TYR A 133 -11.74 -1.31 5.14
C TYR A 133 -12.04 -0.17 6.11
N GLY A 134 -12.48 0.98 5.58
CA GLY A 134 -12.82 2.16 6.37
C GLY A 134 -13.79 1.86 7.52
N GLY A 135 -14.82 1.05 7.28
CA GLY A 135 -15.76 0.63 8.32
C GLY A 135 -15.10 -0.16 9.47
N CYS A 136 -14.13 -1.02 9.14
CA CYS A 136 -13.36 -1.77 10.14
C CYS A 136 -12.45 -0.87 10.96
N LEU A 137 -11.85 0.15 10.33
CA LEU A 137 -11.05 1.16 11.03
C LEU A 137 -11.89 2.01 12.00
N LEU A 138 -13.17 2.16 11.69
CA LEU A 138 -14.15 2.83 12.54
C LEU A 138 -14.78 1.92 13.60
N GLY A 139 -14.28 0.69 13.77
CA GLY A 139 -14.71 -0.23 14.83
C GLY A 139 -15.88 -1.14 14.46
N ALA A 140 -16.27 -1.23 13.19
CA ALA A 140 -17.22 -2.25 12.76
C ALA A 140 -16.61 -3.66 12.91
N GLU A 141 -17.42 -4.65 13.23
CA GLU A 141 -17.00 -6.07 13.26
C GLU A 141 -16.96 -6.70 11.86
N SER A 142 -17.79 -6.18 10.96
CA SER A 142 -17.83 -6.57 9.56
C SER A 142 -18.29 -5.41 8.67
N VAL A 143 -17.97 -5.51 7.38
CA VAL A 143 -18.35 -4.53 6.36
C VAL A 143 -18.94 -5.22 5.14
N SER A 144 -19.93 -4.60 4.52
CA SER A 144 -20.44 -5.01 3.21
C SER A 144 -19.61 -4.34 2.12
N VAL A 145 -19.03 -5.15 1.24
CA VAL A 145 -18.17 -4.69 0.15
C VAL A 145 -18.64 -5.25 -1.17
N VAL A 146 -18.41 -4.51 -2.25
CA VAL A 146 -18.64 -5.01 -3.60
C VAL A 146 -17.53 -6.03 -3.91
N PRO A 147 -17.87 -7.28 -4.25
CA PRO A 147 -16.85 -8.25 -4.65
C PRO A 147 -16.15 -7.76 -5.93
N PRO A 148 -14.85 -8.05 -6.11
CA PRO A 148 -14.19 -7.73 -7.37
C PRO A 148 -14.86 -8.50 -8.51
N ASP A 149 -15.04 -7.84 -9.66
CA ASP A 149 -15.71 -8.39 -10.85
C ASP A 149 -15.16 -9.77 -11.29
N CYS A 150 -13.90 -10.05 -10.94
CA CYS A 150 -13.26 -11.33 -11.20
C CYS A 150 -12.55 -11.85 -9.95
N SER A 151 -12.83 -13.11 -9.61
CA SER A 151 -12.46 -13.75 -8.34
C SER A 151 -11.08 -14.42 -8.35
N ALA A 152 -10.52 -14.69 -9.52
CA ALA A 152 -9.19 -15.28 -9.66
C ALA A 152 -8.52 -14.92 -10.99
N VAL A 153 -7.21 -14.71 -10.92
CA VAL A 153 -6.31 -14.66 -12.08
C VAL A 153 -5.67 -16.03 -12.23
N VAL A 154 -5.94 -16.71 -13.33
CA VAL A 154 -5.36 -18.02 -13.67
C VAL A 154 -4.38 -17.82 -14.83
N ARG A 155 -3.12 -18.20 -14.65
CA ARG A 155 -2.10 -18.13 -15.70
C ARG A 155 -1.90 -19.51 -16.34
N ILE A 156 -2.25 -19.64 -17.62
CA ILE A 156 -2.07 -20.89 -18.40
C ILE A 156 -1.31 -20.53 -19.67
N SER A 157 -0.19 -21.19 -19.93
CA SER A 157 0.63 -21.02 -21.15
C SER A 157 1.04 -19.57 -21.46
N GLY A 158 1.38 -18.78 -20.42
CA GLY A 158 1.77 -17.38 -20.58
C GLY A 158 0.61 -16.40 -20.80
N HIS A 159 -0.64 -16.89 -20.82
CA HIS A 159 -1.83 -16.04 -20.91
C HIS A 159 -2.48 -15.88 -19.53
N GLU A 160 -2.91 -14.66 -19.24
CA GLU A 160 -3.66 -14.31 -18.03
C GLU A 160 -5.17 -14.44 -18.30
N TYR A 161 -5.84 -15.34 -17.59
CA TYR A 161 -7.29 -15.52 -17.62
C TYR A 161 -7.91 -14.99 -16.33
N ARG A 162 -8.95 -14.17 -16.44
CA ARG A 162 -9.72 -13.69 -15.29
C ARG A 162 -11.02 -14.47 -15.20
N LEU A 163 -11.23 -15.17 -14.10
CA LEU A 163 -12.49 -15.85 -13.81
C LEU A 163 -13.47 -14.81 -13.25
N CYS A 164 -14.37 -14.33 -14.10
CA CYS A 164 -15.40 -13.38 -13.73
C CYS A 164 -16.70 -14.15 -13.54
N ASN A 165 -17.24 -14.11 -12.32
CA ASN A 165 -18.44 -14.86 -11.98
C ASN A 165 -19.66 -13.96 -12.16
N THR A 166 -20.48 -14.27 -13.18
CA THR A 166 -21.66 -13.48 -13.56
C THR A 166 -22.78 -13.54 -12.52
N ASP A 167 -22.75 -14.52 -11.60
CA ASP A 167 -23.80 -14.74 -10.59
C ASP A 167 -23.35 -14.32 -9.19
N GLN A 168 -22.35 -13.43 -9.08
CA GLN A 168 -21.93 -12.93 -7.78
C GLN A 168 -22.98 -12.01 -7.14
N PRO A 169 -23.17 -12.10 -5.80
CA PRO A 169 -24.05 -11.16 -5.12
C PRO A 169 -23.47 -9.74 -5.23
N ALA A 170 -24.34 -8.74 -5.28
CA ALA A 170 -23.93 -7.33 -5.37
C ALA A 170 -23.02 -6.88 -4.21
N TYR A 171 -23.15 -7.54 -3.05
CA TYR A 171 -22.31 -7.30 -1.88
C TYR A 171 -21.95 -8.62 -1.19
N ILE A 172 -20.75 -8.65 -0.61
CA ILE A 172 -20.31 -9.70 0.30
C ILE A 172 -19.95 -9.09 1.65
N THR A 173 -20.19 -9.85 2.72
CA THR A 173 -19.77 -9.44 4.07
C THR A 173 -18.34 -9.88 4.32
N ARG A 174 -17.47 -8.96 4.75
CA ARG A 174 -16.09 -9.22 5.15
C ARG A 174 -15.93 -8.97 6.64
N SER A 175 -15.26 -9.89 7.34
CA SER A 175 -14.89 -9.69 8.74
C SER A 175 -13.75 -8.70 8.86
N CYS A 176 -13.84 -7.81 9.85
CA CYS A 176 -12.82 -6.82 10.16
C CYS A 176 -11.59 -7.39 10.90
N SER A 177 -11.62 -8.68 11.22
CA SER A 177 -10.48 -9.43 11.78
C SER A 177 -9.42 -9.82 10.74
N THR A 178 -9.73 -9.67 9.44
CA THR A 178 -8.85 -10.08 8.35
C THR A 178 -8.24 -8.87 7.66
N GLU A 179 -6.92 -8.75 7.69
CA GLU A 179 -6.18 -7.72 6.96
C GLU A 179 -6.09 -8.06 5.45
N ILE A 180 -6.04 -7.01 4.63
CA ILE A 180 -5.82 -7.11 3.19
C ILE A 180 -4.34 -6.87 2.93
N GLY A 181 -3.68 -7.78 2.20
CA GLY A 181 -2.22 -7.80 2.14
C GLY A 181 -1.61 -8.01 0.75
N PRO A 182 -1.95 -7.25 -0.31
CA PRO A 182 -1.35 -7.44 -1.62
C PRO A 182 0.15 -7.17 -1.55
N SER A 183 0.93 -8.04 -2.20
CA SER A 183 2.38 -7.94 -2.25
C SER A 183 2.90 -8.27 -3.64
N PHE A 184 4.03 -7.69 -3.99
CA PHE A 184 4.88 -8.18 -5.06
C PHE A 184 6.27 -8.42 -4.49
N GLU A 185 6.99 -9.32 -5.13
CA GLU A 185 8.38 -9.62 -4.84
C GLU A 185 9.12 -9.81 -6.16
N ARG A 186 10.26 -9.15 -6.30
CA ARG A 186 11.15 -9.31 -7.44
C ARG A 186 12.32 -10.21 -7.09
N ALA A 187 13.02 -10.67 -8.13
CA ALA A 187 14.25 -11.46 -7.97
C ALA A 187 15.24 -10.72 -7.04
N ASN A 188 15.98 -11.49 -6.23
CA ASN A 188 16.98 -11.01 -5.27
C ASN A 188 16.41 -10.32 -4.01
N CYS A 189 15.11 -10.42 -3.72
CA CYS A 189 14.66 -10.41 -2.33
C CYS A 189 15.41 -11.56 -1.61
N VAL A 190 16.09 -11.27 -0.50
CA VAL A 190 16.62 -12.33 0.36
C VAL A 190 15.37 -13.13 0.73
N GLY A 191 15.27 -14.39 0.31
CA GLY A 191 13.96 -15.05 0.23
C GLY A 191 14.03 -16.40 -0.45
N LYS A 192 13.65 -17.48 0.24
CA LYS A 192 13.56 -18.81 -0.39
C LYS A 192 12.22 -19.03 -1.11
N ASN A 193 11.19 -18.24 -0.80
CA ASN A 193 9.83 -18.42 -1.31
C ASN A 193 9.36 -17.18 -2.06
N THR A 194 9.65 -17.13 -3.36
CA THR A 194 9.22 -16.04 -4.23
C THR A 194 7.70 -15.81 -4.17
N GLY A 195 7.29 -14.57 -3.88
CA GLY A 195 5.93 -14.08 -4.06
C GLY A 195 5.04 -14.06 -2.82
N LYS A 196 5.57 -14.35 -1.62
CA LYS A 196 4.83 -14.21 -0.36
C LYS A 196 5.75 -13.70 0.76
N PRO A 197 5.26 -12.81 1.65
CA PRO A 197 6.00 -12.38 2.82
C PRO A 197 6.40 -13.56 3.72
N ASP A 198 7.70 -13.74 3.95
CA ASP A 198 8.25 -14.80 4.80
C ASP A 198 9.23 -14.24 5.84
N SER A 199 10.23 -15.03 6.28
CA SER A 199 11.21 -14.63 7.30
C SER A 199 12.14 -13.52 6.85
N ASP A 200 12.30 -13.34 5.55
CA ASP A 200 13.36 -12.52 4.98
C ASP A 200 12.85 -11.11 4.60
N TRP A 201 11.55 -10.89 4.75
CA TRP A 201 10.92 -9.58 4.71
C TRP A 201 11.14 -8.83 6.03
N GLU A 202 11.36 -7.52 5.93
CA GLU A 202 11.55 -6.64 7.08
C GLU A 202 10.36 -6.65 8.04
N LYS A 203 10.57 -6.18 9.27
CA LYS A 203 9.47 -6.03 10.22
C LYS A 203 8.38 -5.13 9.63
N THR A 204 7.13 -5.57 9.78
CA THR A 204 6.00 -4.76 9.38
C THR A 204 5.94 -3.47 10.18
N VAL A 205 5.71 -2.37 9.46
CA VAL A 205 5.43 -1.08 10.05
C VAL A 205 3.93 -0.81 9.92
N LYS A 206 3.26 -0.64 11.06
CA LYS A 206 1.80 -0.46 11.14
C LYS A 206 1.44 0.84 11.81
N CYS A 207 0.40 1.48 11.29
CA CYS A 207 -0.34 2.50 12.01
C CYS A 207 -1.04 1.88 13.23
N PRO A 208 -1.26 2.68 14.30
CA PRO A 208 -2.08 2.26 15.41
C PRO A 208 -3.51 1.87 14.97
N PRO A 209 -4.24 1.08 15.77
CA PRO A 209 -5.65 0.79 15.50
C PRO A 209 -6.46 2.06 15.22
N GLY A 210 -7.35 2.01 14.23
CA GLY A 210 -8.18 3.14 13.80
C GLY A 210 -7.45 4.23 12.99
N HIS A 211 -6.20 3.99 12.59
CA HIS A 211 -5.42 4.94 11.78
C HIS A 211 -5.11 4.40 10.38
N VAL A 212 -4.90 5.33 9.44
CA VAL A 212 -4.49 5.05 8.05
C VAL A 212 -3.19 5.76 7.73
N ALA A 213 -2.43 5.22 6.77
CA ALA A 213 -1.24 5.82 6.21
C ALA A 213 -1.61 6.92 5.19
N THR A 214 -0.98 8.10 5.28
CA THR A 214 -1.32 9.29 4.47
C THR A 214 -0.15 9.88 3.69
N GLY A 215 1.03 9.27 3.78
CA GLY A 215 2.29 9.75 3.17
C GLY A 215 3.46 9.28 4.00
#